data_AF-A0A4P9ZD35-F1
#
_entry.id   AF-A0A4P9ZD35-F1
#
_cell.length_a   1.000
_cell.length_b   1.000
_cell.length_c   1.000
_cell.angle_alpha   90.00
_cell.angle_beta   90.00
_cell.angle_gamma   90.00
#
_symmetry.space_group_name_H-M   'P 1'
#
loop_
_entity.id
_entity.type
_entity.pdbx_description
1 polymer ?
#
loop_
_entity_poly.entity_id
_entity_poly.type
_entity_poly.pdbx_seq_one_letter_code
_entity_poly.pdbx_strand_id
1 'polypeptide(L)'
;MKCFFRQNSTKPALTERFNQIFEQKLAGSSGSDLRKRPRGESTRPPANARVQSQLQDAFFRHTYQRERGYLDSENRLRSHGDCQAADPYTDWPWTGTEPVSATVRRVMTNLMPRAKKIDARHTAGLAVQGERVHSAKDLSIDYKVGKHASAAEREREQFRELYKEPLLGSAKTGTFKDDLGGVRGRPSDKERLANSADTAYFMNEIQQGMDAAIRAFRTGVRTHAVNTALQSLDSHVKKSFDEVLSCLHNYDATELKKRVVRAVQQTHGEYLALKVAEINSEIKTFNLLAPLSSLHKWKLTAEHVLQAQSDQLMATLGDEIKKTKSKPPLLCPLGSTRNLVLSLPVRERLGEPMDIWRLVKSIFKNR
;
A
#
# COMPACT_ATOMS: atom_id res chain seq x y z
N MET A 1 50.31 30.24 8.53
CA MET A 1 49.50 29.97 7.33
C MET A 1 48.13 29.48 7.76
N LYS A 2 47.05 30.24 7.50
CA LYS A 2 45.66 29.86 7.82
C LYS A 2 44.98 29.37 6.55
N CYS A 3 44.67 28.08 6.48
CA CYS A 3 43.89 27.50 5.38
C CYS A 3 42.40 27.69 5.67
N PHE A 4 41.70 28.47 4.84
CA PHE A 4 40.25 28.59 4.85
C PHE A 4 39.63 27.40 4.10
N PHE A 5 38.96 26.50 4.81
CA PHE A 5 38.06 25.52 4.20
C PHE A 5 36.75 26.21 3.83
N ARG A 6 36.54 26.44 2.53
CA ARG A 6 35.30 26.94 1.97
C ARG A 6 34.34 25.74 1.80
N GLN A 7 33.39 25.58 2.73
CA GLN A 7 32.33 24.59 2.60
C GLN A 7 31.29 25.07 1.57
N ASN A 8 31.39 24.61 0.33
CA ASN A 8 30.32 24.74 -0.64
C ASN A 8 29.34 23.57 -0.43
N SER A 9 28.28 23.81 0.36
CA SER A 9 27.15 22.88 0.47
C SER A 9 26.22 23.06 -0.75
N THR A 10 26.69 22.65 -1.92
CA THR A 10 25.83 22.57 -3.10
C THR A 10 24.88 21.39 -2.91
N LYS A 11 23.64 21.66 -2.52
CA LYS A 11 22.56 20.68 -2.63
C LYS A 11 22.53 20.22 -4.10
N PRO A 12 22.39 18.91 -4.38
CA PRO A 12 22.34 18.44 -5.76
C PRO A 12 21.19 19.13 -6.48
N ALA A 13 21.44 19.63 -7.70
CA ALA A 13 20.48 20.42 -8.49
C ALA A 13 19.10 19.75 -8.63
N LEU A 14 19.07 18.42 -8.56
CA LEU A 14 17.84 17.63 -8.56
C LEU A 14 16.97 17.89 -7.31
N THR A 15 17.57 17.96 -6.12
CA THR A 15 16.88 18.24 -4.85
C THR A 15 16.33 19.66 -4.82
N GLU A 16 17.07 20.61 -5.40
CA GLU A 16 16.61 21.99 -5.56
C GLU A 16 15.41 22.06 -6.51
N ARG A 17 15.44 21.32 -7.62
CA ARG A 17 14.33 21.24 -8.57
C ARG A 17 13.08 20.58 -7.96
N PHE A 18 13.25 19.55 -7.12
CA PHE A 18 12.13 18.94 -6.40
C PHE A 18 11.48 19.89 -5.40
N ASN A 19 12.28 20.65 -4.65
CA ASN A 19 11.75 21.65 -3.71
C ASN A 19 10.98 22.76 -4.44
N GLN A 20 11.48 23.23 -5.59
CA GLN A 20 10.75 24.20 -6.42
C GLN A 20 9.40 23.68 -6.92
N ILE A 21 9.32 22.42 -7.36
CA ILE A 21 8.04 21.81 -7.79
C ILE A 21 7.07 21.69 -6.61
N PHE A 22 7.57 21.31 -5.43
CA PHE A 22 6.75 21.24 -4.22
C PHE A 22 6.23 22.62 -3.79
N GLU A 23 7.09 23.64 -3.80
CA GLU A 23 6.69 25.02 -3.46
C GLU A 23 5.70 25.59 -4.48
N GLN A 24 5.87 25.34 -5.78
CA GLN A 24 4.88 25.74 -6.79
C GLN A 24 3.53 25.05 -6.60
N LYS A 25 3.52 23.77 -6.23
CA LYS A 25 2.28 23.01 -5.96
C LYS A 25 1.58 23.46 -4.68
N LEU A 26 2.35 23.87 -3.67
CA LEU A 26 1.80 24.41 -2.41
C LEU A 26 1.30 25.84 -2.59
N ALA A 27 2.05 26.71 -3.29
CA ALA A 27 1.64 28.08 -3.58
C ALA A 27 0.41 28.13 -4.50
N GLY A 28 0.34 27.24 -5.50
CA GLY A 28 -0.81 27.11 -6.41
C GLY A 28 -2.04 26.43 -5.79
N SER A 29 -1.92 25.82 -4.60
CA SER A 29 -3.05 25.19 -3.91
C SER A 29 -3.69 26.06 -2.80
N SER A 30 -3.43 27.38 -2.84
CA SER A 30 -4.09 28.36 -1.96
C SER A 30 -5.61 28.17 -1.94
N GLY A 31 -6.08 27.58 -0.83
CA GLY A 31 -7.44 27.68 -0.32
C GLY A 31 -8.55 27.25 -1.27
N SER A 32 -8.75 25.96 -1.48
CA SER A 32 -10.06 25.49 -1.95
C SER A 32 -11.11 25.82 -0.90
N ASP A 33 -11.94 26.81 -1.22
CA ASP A 33 -13.05 27.37 -0.47
C ASP A 33 -14.24 26.39 -0.34
N LEU A 34 -13.95 25.15 0.08
CA LEU A 34 -14.88 24.02 0.08
C LEU A 34 -15.71 23.90 1.38
N ARG A 35 -15.69 24.91 2.26
CA ARG A 35 -16.29 24.79 3.60
C ARG A 35 -17.61 25.51 3.86
N LYS A 36 -18.27 26.09 2.85
CA LYS A 36 -19.65 26.59 3.00
C LYS A 36 -20.49 26.32 1.75
N ARG A 37 -21.10 25.13 1.64
CA ARG A 37 -22.25 24.92 0.75
C ARG A 37 -23.53 24.80 1.60
N PRO A 38 -24.44 25.79 1.56
CA PRO A 38 -25.78 25.61 2.07
C PRO A 38 -26.50 24.57 1.21
N ARG A 39 -27.15 23.61 1.86
CA ARG A 39 -27.98 22.59 1.21
C ARG A 39 -29.27 23.26 0.71
N GLY A 40 -29.62 23.05 -0.56
CA GLY A 40 -31.02 23.11 -0.97
C GLY A 40 -31.39 24.00 -2.15
N GLU A 41 -30.50 24.32 -3.10
CA GLU A 41 -30.89 25.14 -4.26
C GLU A 41 -30.64 24.45 -5.60
N SER A 42 -31.69 24.48 -6.42
CA SER A 42 -31.91 23.75 -7.66
C SER A 42 -30.78 23.92 -8.67
N THR A 43 -30.20 22.79 -9.09
CA THR A 43 -29.16 22.68 -10.12
C THR A 43 -29.72 23.02 -11.52
N ARG A 44 -29.78 24.31 -11.84
CA ARG A 44 -29.56 24.76 -13.22
C ARG A 44 -28.15 25.36 -13.30
N PRO A 45 -27.25 24.82 -14.12
CA PRO A 45 -25.95 25.45 -14.32
C PRO A 45 -26.19 26.88 -14.79
N PRO A 46 -25.52 27.89 -14.19
CA PRO A 46 -25.69 29.27 -14.60
C PRO A 46 -25.42 29.37 -16.10
N ALA A 47 -26.22 30.14 -16.84
CA ALA A 47 -26.10 30.27 -18.30
C ALA A 47 -24.66 30.59 -18.77
N ASN A 48 -23.89 31.23 -17.89
CA ASN A 48 -22.50 31.61 -18.10
C ASN A 48 -21.52 30.42 -18.16
N ALA A 49 -21.86 29.26 -17.58
CA ALA A 49 -21.01 28.07 -17.61
C ALA A 49 -20.86 27.49 -19.03
N ARG A 50 -21.92 27.58 -19.85
CA ARG A 50 -21.88 27.13 -21.25
C ARG A 50 -20.97 28.02 -22.10
N VAL A 51 -21.02 29.33 -21.87
CA VAL A 51 -20.17 30.29 -22.60
C VAL A 51 -18.70 30.09 -22.21
N GLN A 52 -18.40 29.87 -20.93
CA GLN A 52 -17.04 29.59 -20.48
C GLN A 52 -16.50 28.26 -21.04
N SER A 53 -17.30 27.19 -21.08
CA SER A 53 -16.86 25.93 -21.68
C SER A 53 -16.58 26.06 -23.18
N GLN A 54 -17.39 26.86 -23.90
CA GLN A 54 -17.18 27.09 -25.33
C GLN A 54 -15.92 27.92 -25.59
N LEU A 55 -15.63 28.93 -24.77
CA LEU A 55 -14.41 29.72 -24.89
C LEU A 55 -13.15 28.90 -24.57
N GLN A 56 -13.21 28.04 -23.55
CA GLN A 56 -12.10 27.13 -23.22
C GLN A 56 -11.86 26.12 -24.34
N ASP A 57 -12.92 25.57 -24.93
CA ASP A 57 -12.79 24.63 -26.05
C ASP A 57 -12.23 25.33 -27.30
N ALA A 58 -12.69 26.56 -27.59
CA ALA A 58 -12.14 27.35 -28.69
C ALA A 58 -10.63 27.66 -28.50
N PHE A 59 -10.23 28.05 -27.29
CA PHE A 59 -8.82 28.27 -26.96
C PHE A 59 -7.99 27.00 -27.07
N PHE A 60 -8.50 25.87 -26.58
CA PHE A 60 -7.84 24.57 -26.69
C PHE A 60 -7.64 24.18 -28.16
N ARG A 61 -8.68 24.27 -28.98
CA ARG A 61 -8.62 23.94 -30.41
C ARG A 61 -7.61 24.79 -31.17
N HIS A 62 -7.52 26.08 -30.82
CA HIS A 62 -6.54 26.99 -31.43
C HIS A 62 -5.11 26.66 -30.98
N THR A 63 -4.92 26.40 -29.67
CA THR A 63 -3.60 26.13 -29.09
C THR A 63 -3.00 24.82 -29.61
N TYR A 64 -3.83 23.78 -29.79
CA TYR A 64 -3.39 22.44 -30.18
C TYR A 64 -3.74 22.07 -31.63
N GLN A 65 -3.79 23.06 -32.53
CA GLN A 65 -4.18 22.84 -33.91
C GLN A 65 -3.21 21.89 -34.64
N ARG A 66 -1.91 21.98 -34.33
CA ARG A 66 -0.87 21.16 -34.97
C ARG A 66 -0.95 19.70 -34.51
N GLU A 67 -1.12 19.48 -33.21
CA GLU A 67 -1.24 18.17 -32.59
C GLU A 67 -2.52 17.46 -33.04
N ARG A 68 -3.62 18.20 -33.19
CA ARG A 68 -4.85 17.67 -33.82
C ARG A 68 -4.61 17.25 -35.26
N GLY A 69 -3.89 18.07 -36.04
CA GLY A 69 -3.50 17.70 -37.40
C GLY A 69 -2.69 16.41 -37.45
N TYR A 70 -1.76 16.20 -36.50
CA TYR A 70 -1.01 14.95 -36.40
C TYR A 70 -1.91 13.75 -36.08
N LEU A 71 -2.79 13.86 -35.08
CA LEU A 71 -3.77 12.82 -34.74
C LEU A 71 -4.70 12.49 -35.91
N ASP A 72 -5.15 13.52 -36.63
CA ASP A 72 -6.03 13.37 -37.79
C ASP A 72 -5.30 12.74 -38.99
N SER A 73 -3.99 12.98 -39.13
CA SER A 73 -3.14 12.42 -40.19
C SER A 73 -2.64 11.00 -39.91
N GLU A 74 -2.77 10.52 -38.68
CA GLU A 74 -2.25 9.20 -38.29
C GLU A 74 -3.20 8.08 -38.74
N ASN A 75 -2.94 7.56 -39.96
CA ASN A 75 -3.70 6.45 -40.55
C ASN A 75 -3.71 5.16 -39.70
N ARG A 76 -2.75 4.99 -38.77
CA ARG A 76 -2.72 3.83 -37.86
C ARG A 76 -3.86 3.84 -36.85
N LEU A 77 -4.30 5.02 -36.40
CA LEU A 77 -5.46 5.17 -35.52
C LEU A 77 -6.79 5.04 -36.27
N ARG A 78 -6.79 5.27 -37.59
CA ARG A 78 -7.98 5.16 -38.46
C ARG A 78 -8.17 3.79 -39.11
N SER A 79 -7.19 2.88 -39.01
CA SER A 79 -7.35 1.55 -39.57
C SER A 79 -8.46 0.82 -38.81
N HIS A 80 -9.51 0.43 -39.53
CA HIS A 80 -10.75 -0.10 -38.96
C HIS A 80 -10.57 -1.34 -38.05
N GLY A 81 -9.41 -2.00 -38.12
CA GLY A 81 -9.06 -3.14 -37.26
C GLY A 81 -8.58 -2.75 -35.86
N ASP A 82 -7.89 -1.62 -35.71
CA ASP A 82 -7.32 -1.18 -34.42
C ASP A 82 -8.20 -0.14 -33.70
N CYS A 83 -9.18 0.46 -34.38
CA CYS A 83 -10.23 1.28 -33.75
C CYS A 83 -11.03 0.52 -32.66
N GLN A 84 -11.09 -0.81 -32.71
CA GLN A 84 -11.74 -1.62 -31.66
C GLN A 84 -10.84 -1.87 -30.44
N ALA A 85 -9.52 -1.70 -30.61
CA ALA A 85 -8.53 -1.75 -29.52
C ALA A 85 -8.25 -0.37 -28.93
N ALA A 86 -8.75 0.70 -29.56
CA ALA A 86 -8.73 2.06 -29.05
C ALA A 86 -9.67 2.20 -27.84
N ASP A 87 -9.11 1.78 -26.72
CA ASP A 87 -9.34 2.25 -25.36
C ASP A 87 -10.81 2.38 -24.89
N PRO A 88 -11.27 1.56 -23.91
CA PRO A 88 -12.58 1.75 -23.27
C PRO A 88 -12.74 3.11 -22.56
N TYR A 89 -11.70 3.94 -22.55
CA TYR A 89 -11.72 5.33 -22.10
C TYR A 89 -12.19 6.34 -23.18
N THR A 90 -12.16 5.98 -24.47
CA THR A 90 -12.69 6.82 -25.56
C THR A 90 -14.17 6.56 -25.85
N ASP A 91 -14.67 5.39 -25.43
CA ASP A 91 -16.08 5.07 -25.45
C ASP A 91 -16.85 5.98 -24.49
N TRP A 92 -17.80 6.75 -25.01
CA TRP A 92 -18.68 7.57 -24.18
C TRP A 92 -19.42 6.68 -23.18
N PRO A 93 -19.55 7.10 -21.90
CA PRO A 93 -20.26 6.35 -20.89
C PRO A 93 -21.71 6.12 -21.34
N TRP A 94 -22.25 4.94 -21.07
CA TRP A 94 -23.58 4.54 -21.55
C TRP A 94 -24.64 5.56 -21.13
N THR A 95 -25.21 6.25 -22.12
CA THR A 95 -26.19 7.33 -21.91
C THR A 95 -27.62 6.83 -21.89
N GLY A 96 -27.85 5.55 -22.24
CA GLY A 96 -29.19 4.95 -22.35
C GLY A 96 -30.00 5.40 -23.57
N THR A 97 -29.50 6.33 -24.38
CA THR A 97 -30.18 6.86 -25.58
C THR A 97 -29.64 6.27 -26.89
N GLU A 98 -28.79 5.26 -26.80
CA GLU A 98 -28.17 4.62 -27.97
C GLU A 98 -29.16 3.73 -28.72
N PRO A 99 -29.06 3.62 -30.06
CA PRO A 99 -29.89 2.72 -30.83
C PRO A 99 -29.64 1.26 -30.42
N VAL A 100 -30.68 0.42 -30.49
CA VAL A 100 -30.66 -1.00 -30.06
C VAL A 100 -29.48 -1.77 -30.70
N SER A 101 -29.15 -1.49 -31.95
CA SER A 101 -28.03 -2.12 -32.65
C SER A 101 -26.66 -1.82 -32.04
N ALA A 102 -26.45 -0.61 -31.52
CA ALA A 102 -25.23 -0.23 -30.80
C ALA A 102 -25.16 -0.91 -29.43
N THR A 103 -26.30 -1.01 -28.73
CA THR A 103 -26.39 -1.72 -27.45
C THR A 103 -26.04 -3.20 -27.61
N VAL A 104 -26.58 -3.87 -28.63
CA VAL A 104 -26.29 -5.28 -28.91
C VAL A 104 -24.80 -5.51 -29.21
N ARG A 105 -24.17 -4.63 -30.00
CA ARG A 105 -22.72 -4.73 -30.27
C ARG A 105 -21.90 -4.60 -29.00
N ARG A 106 -22.16 -3.59 -28.16
CA ARG A 106 -21.45 -3.40 -26.89
C ARG A 106 -21.63 -4.59 -25.95
N VAL A 107 -22.84 -5.15 -25.88
CA VAL A 107 -23.09 -6.36 -25.09
C VAL A 107 -22.28 -7.54 -25.62
N MET A 108 -22.24 -7.78 -26.94
CA MET A 108 -21.40 -8.86 -27.50
C MET A 108 -19.91 -8.64 -27.23
N THR A 109 -19.40 -7.41 -27.40
CA THR A 109 -17.98 -7.10 -27.17
C THR A 109 -17.59 -7.23 -25.69
N ASN A 110 -18.50 -6.87 -24.77
CA ASN A 110 -18.25 -6.98 -23.33
C ASN A 110 -18.41 -8.41 -22.78
N LEU A 111 -19.29 -9.22 -23.39
CA LEU A 111 -19.53 -10.62 -22.98
C LEU A 111 -18.54 -11.60 -23.61
N MET A 112 -17.90 -11.26 -24.72
CA MET A 112 -16.88 -12.12 -25.31
C MET A 112 -15.65 -12.19 -24.39
N PRO A 113 -15.26 -13.38 -23.90
CA PRO A 113 -14.07 -13.53 -23.09
C PRO A 113 -12.86 -13.07 -23.90
N ARG A 114 -12.12 -12.10 -23.37
CA ARG A 114 -10.89 -11.62 -24.01
C ARG A 114 -9.99 -12.83 -24.26
N ALA A 115 -9.64 -13.06 -25.53
CA ALA A 115 -8.70 -14.11 -25.89
C ALA A 115 -7.46 -13.96 -25.00
N LYS A 116 -7.15 -14.99 -24.22
CA LYS A 116 -5.95 -14.99 -23.38
C LYS A 116 -4.77 -14.70 -24.32
N LYS A 117 -4.04 -13.61 -24.06
CA LYS A 117 -2.79 -13.35 -24.78
C LYS A 117 -1.89 -14.55 -24.50
N ILE A 118 -1.73 -15.42 -25.48
CA ILE A 118 -0.68 -16.41 -25.48
C ILE A 118 0.59 -15.57 -25.62
N ASP A 119 1.43 -15.58 -24.57
CA ASP A 119 2.69 -14.84 -24.61
C ASP A 119 3.47 -15.28 -25.85
N ALA A 120 3.71 -14.34 -26.77
CA ALA A 120 4.51 -14.56 -27.97
C ALA A 120 5.97 -14.96 -27.65
N ARG A 121 6.35 -15.05 -26.37
CA ARG A 121 7.61 -15.67 -25.92
C ARG A 121 7.61 -17.20 -26.05
N HIS A 122 6.45 -17.84 -26.19
CA HIS A 122 6.34 -19.28 -26.47
C HIS A 122 6.05 -19.61 -27.94
N THR A 123 5.87 -18.61 -28.81
CA THR A 123 5.61 -18.84 -30.23
C THR A 123 6.57 -18.03 -31.10
N ALA A 124 7.49 -18.76 -31.71
CA ALA A 124 8.20 -18.41 -32.94
C ALA A 124 9.29 -17.32 -32.85
N GLY A 125 10.31 -17.56 -32.03
CA GLY A 125 11.66 -17.40 -32.56
C GLY A 125 11.90 -18.50 -33.60
N LEU A 126 12.59 -18.19 -34.70
CA LEU A 126 13.05 -19.13 -35.72
C LEU A 126 14.04 -20.16 -35.12
N ALA A 127 13.53 -21.08 -34.29
CA ALA A 127 14.31 -22.23 -33.85
C ALA A 127 14.59 -23.10 -35.08
N VAL A 128 15.88 -23.33 -35.32
CA VAL A 128 16.45 -24.19 -36.36
C VAL A 128 15.69 -25.53 -36.36
N GLN A 129 15.36 -26.07 -37.53
CA GLN A 129 14.45 -27.22 -37.68
C GLN A 129 14.81 -28.45 -36.80
N GLY A 130 16.06 -28.59 -36.36
CA GLY A 130 16.49 -29.64 -35.42
C GLY A 130 16.02 -29.45 -33.97
N GLU A 131 15.99 -28.21 -33.45
CA GLU A 131 15.58 -27.95 -32.05
C GLU A 131 14.07 -28.17 -31.84
N ARG A 132 13.26 -27.96 -32.88
CA ARG A 132 11.81 -28.21 -32.81
C ARG A 132 11.50 -29.68 -32.59
N VAL A 133 12.27 -30.59 -33.20
CA VAL A 133 12.06 -32.04 -33.07
C VAL A 133 12.47 -32.53 -31.68
N HIS A 134 13.56 -31.98 -31.12
CA HIS A 134 13.97 -32.29 -29.75
C HIS A 134 12.97 -31.76 -28.72
N SER A 135 12.56 -30.50 -28.83
CA SER A 135 11.55 -29.92 -27.93
C SER A 135 10.20 -30.64 -28.01
N ALA A 136 9.76 -31.06 -29.22
CA ALA A 136 8.55 -31.85 -29.37
C ALA A 136 8.67 -33.26 -28.80
N LYS A 137 9.84 -33.91 -28.90
CA LYS A 137 10.10 -35.21 -28.26
C LYS A 137 10.06 -35.09 -26.75
N ASP A 138 10.72 -34.09 -26.17
CA ASP A 138 10.76 -33.88 -24.72
C ASP A 138 9.35 -33.60 -24.17
N LEU A 139 8.59 -32.71 -24.82
CA LEU A 139 7.18 -32.45 -24.47
C LEU A 139 6.28 -33.70 -24.56
N SER A 140 6.54 -34.58 -25.54
CA SER A 140 5.77 -35.82 -25.69
C SER A 140 6.12 -36.86 -24.63
N ILE A 141 7.36 -36.86 -24.14
CA ILE A 141 7.82 -37.74 -23.05
C ILE A 141 7.17 -37.26 -21.74
N ASP A 142 7.21 -35.96 -21.45
CA ASP A 142 6.57 -35.39 -20.25
C ASP A 142 5.06 -35.65 -20.22
N TYR A 143 4.39 -35.55 -21.37
CA TYR A 143 2.96 -35.83 -21.45
C TYR A 143 2.63 -37.31 -21.20
N LYS A 144 3.46 -38.24 -21.68
CA LYS A 144 3.26 -39.69 -21.47
C LYS A 144 3.58 -40.10 -20.04
N VAL A 145 4.64 -39.57 -19.45
CA VAL A 145 5.04 -39.87 -18.07
C VAL A 145 4.07 -39.24 -17.08
N GLY A 146 3.63 -38.00 -17.32
CA GLY A 146 2.70 -37.29 -16.44
C GLY A 146 1.28 -37.87 -16.40
N LYS A 147 0.80 -38.52 -17.47
CA LYS A 147 -0.61 -38.98 -17.57
C LYS A 147 -0.95 -40.12 -16.62
N HIS A 148 0.02 -40.93 -16.22
CA HIS A 148 -0.16 -42.06 -15.32
C HIS A 148 0.25 -41.78 -13.87
N ALA A 149 0.92 -40.66 -13.62
CA ALA A 149 1.30 -40.26 -12.26
C ALA A 149 0.06 -39.85 -11.46
N SER A 150 -0.08 -40.42 -10.27
CA SER A 150 -1.08 -40.00 -9.28
C SER A 150 -0.83 -38.56 -8.84
N ALA A 151 -1.87 -37.87 -8.35
CA ALA A 151 -1.74 -36.47 -7.91
C ALA A 151 -0.63 -36.29 -6.85
N ALA A 152 -0.48 -37.27 -5.95
CA ALA A 152 0.57 -37.28 -4.94
C ALA A 152 1.99 -37.43 -5.53
N GLU A 153 2.15 -38.20 -6.60
CA GLU A 153 3.45 -38.33 -7.30
C GLU A 153 3.80 -37.05 -8.07
N ARG A 154 2.81 -36.39 -8.68
CA ARG A 154 3.03 -35.09 -9.35
C ARG A 154 3.47 -34.01 -8.37
N GLU A 155 2.86 -33.93 -7.20
CA GLU A 155 3.30 -33.00 -6.14
C GLU A 155 4.71 -33.34 -5.64
N ARG A 156 5.03 -34.63 -5.50
CA ARG A 156 6.37 -35.08 -5.08
C ARG A 156 7.44 -34.77 -6.12
N GLU A 157 7.15 -34.91 -7.42
CA GLU A 157 8.05 -34.56 -8.51
C GLU A 157 8.25 -33.03 -8.59
N GLN A 158 7.18 -32.25 -8.45
CA GLN A 158 7.25 -30.77 -8.38
C GLN A 158 8.07 -30.29 -7.18
N PHE A 159 7.88 -30.90 -6.02
CA PHE A 159 8.75 -30.65 -4.86
C PHE A 159 10.19 -31.03 -5.19
N ARG A 160 10.43 -32.17 -5.84
CA ARG A 160 11.78 -32.59 -6.20
C ARG A 160 12.45 -31.60 -7.16
N GLU A 161 11.75 -31.07 -8.15
CA GLU A 161 12.28 -30.06 -9.08
C GLU A 161 12.58 -28.73 -8.40
N LEU A 162 11.67 -28.23 -7.54
CA LEU A 162 11.85 -26.99 -6.78
C LEU A 162 13.09 -27.02 -5.89
N TYR A 163 13.48 -28.19 -5.38
CA TYR A 163 14.65 -28.36 -4.52
C TYR A 163 15.89 -28.95 -5.22
N LYS A 164 15.76 -29.43 -6.47
CA LYS A 164 16.90 -29.94 -7.25
C LYS A 164 17.75 -28.81 -7.83
N GLU A 165 17.13 -27.72 -8.28
CA GLU A 165 17.84 -26.57 -8.84
C GLU A 165 18.67 -25.77 -7.81
N PRO A 166 18.23 -25.57 -6.55
CA PRO A 166 19.04 -24.84 -5.56
C PRO A 166 20.19 -25.66 -4.94
N LEU A 167 20.09 -26.99 -4.89
CA LEU A 167 21.10 -27.86 -4.26
C LEU A 167 22.19 -28.33 -5.23
N LEU A 168 21.89 -28.41 -6.53
CA LEU A 168 22.85 -28.69 -7.59
C LEU A 168 23.06 -27.43 -8.42
N GLY A 169 23.57 -26.37 -7.78
CA GLY A 169 24.09 -25.21 -8.50
C GLY A 169 25.01 -25.68 -9.63
N SER A 170 24.84 -25.11 -10.82
CA SER A 170 25.59 -25.39 -12.05
C SER A 170 27.04 -25.83 -11.79
N ALA A 171 27.28 -27.14 -11.73
CA ALA A 171 28.57 -27.73 -11.38
C ALA A 171 29.56 -27.72 -12.55
N LYS A 172 29.71 -26.55 -13.19
CA LYS A 172 30.77 -26.22 -14.14
C LYS A 172 31.18 -24.75 -13.98
N THR A 173 31.69 -24.40 -12.80
CA THR A 173 32.48 -23.17 -12.64
C THR A 173 33.74 -23.53 -11.88
N GLY A 174 34.88 -23.21 -12.50
CA GLY A 174 36.21 -23.50 -11.98
C GLY A 174 36.44 -22.93 -10.59
N THR A 175 37.47 -23.47 -9.94
CA THR A 175 38.01 -23.01 -8.66
C THR A 175 38.23 -21.51 -8.67
N PHE A 176 37.29 -20.76 -8.10
CA PHE A 176 37.47 -19.34 -7.83
C PHE A 176 38.44 -19.20 -6.66
N LYS A 177 39.53 -18.48 -6.89
CA LYS A 177 40.46 -18.03 -5.84
C LYS A 177 39.73 -17.08 -4.88
N ASP A 178 40.14 -17.11 -3.62
CA ASP A 178 39.53 -16.53 -2.41
C ASP A 178 39.29 -14.99 -2.35
N ASP A 179 39.20 -14.29 -3.48
CA ASP A 179 39.04 -12.82 -3.53
C ASP A 179 37.57 -12.32 -3.45
N LEU A 180 36.64 -13.17 -3.02
CA LEU A 180 35.20 -12.82 -2.93
C LEU A 180 34.76 -12.26 -1.56
N GLY A 181 35.70 -11.92 -0.68
CA GLY A 181 35.42 -11.25 0.61
C GLY A 181 34.72 -9.89 0.50
N GLY A 182 34.60 -9.32 -0.72
CA GLY A 182 33.93 -8.05 -0.99
C GLY A 182 32.54 -8.13 -1.64
N VAL A 183 32.04 -9.32 -2.02
CA VAL A 183 30.94 -9.40 -3.01
C VAL A 183 29.58 -9.82 -2.43
N ARG A 184 29.44 -10.26 -1.18
CA ARG A 184 28.11 -10.57 -0.65
C ARG A 184 27.89 -10.08 0.78
N GLY A 185 27.03 -9.07 0.91
CA GLY A 185 26.29 -8.82 2.15
C GLY A 185 26.45 -7.44 2.81
N ARG A 186 27.25 -6.51 2.27
CA ARG A 186 27.16 -5.12 2.76
C ARG A 186 25.86 -4.49 2.24
N PRO A 187 25.03 -3.89 3.11
CA PRO A 187 23.91 -3.07 2.65
C PRO A 187 24.49 -2.03 1.69
N SER A 188 23.98 -2.02 0.47
CA SER A 188 24.53 -1.23 -0.63
C SER A 188 24.65 0.24 -0.20
N ASP A 189 25.84 0.81 -0.35
CA ASP A 189 26.06 2.22 -0.06
C ASP A 189 25.05 3.08 -0.84
N LYS A 190 24.52 4.15 -0.23
CA LYS A 190 23.53 5.06 -0.85
C LYS A 190 23.92 5.55 -2.24
N GLU A 191 25.21 5.64 -2.54
CA GLU A 191 25.74 6.04 -3.85
C GLU A 191 25.60 4.94 -4.91
N ARG A 192 25.63 3.66 -4.53
CA ARG A 192 25.33 2.54 -5.45
C ARG A 192 23.84 2.45 -5.75
N LEU A 193 22.97 2.78 -4.78
CA LEU A 193 21.53 2.94 -5.02
C LEU A 193 21.22 4.09 -5.99
N ALA A 194 21.95 5.20 -5.89
CA ALA A 194 21.75 6.35 -6.77
C ALA A 194 22.06 6.03 -8.25
N ASN A 195 22.89 5.01 -8.50
CA ASN A 195 23.33 4.62 -9.84
C ASN A 195 22.75 3.28 -10.33
N SER A 196 21.98 2.56 -9.51
CA SER A 196 21.29 1.35 -9.98
C SER A 196 20.09 1.76 -10.83
N ALA A 197 20.22 1.64 -12.15
CA ALA A 197 19.11 1.78 -13.10
C ALA A 197 18.03 0.68 -12.95
N ASP A 198 18.15 -0.18 -11.94
CA ASP A 198 17.26 -1.28 -11.69
C ASP A 198 15.99 -0.81 -10.98
N THR A 199 14.97 -0.51 -11.78
CA THR A 199 13.63 -0.15 -11.30
C THR A 199 13.05 -1.19 -10.34
N ALA A 200 13.44 -2.47 -10.44
CA ALA A 200 12.89 -3.52 -9.57
C ALA A 200 13.38 -3.36 -8.12
N TYR A 201 14.64 -2.97 -7.92
CA TYR A 201 15.18 -2.74 -6.59
C TYR A 201 14.47 -1.58 -5.88
N PHE A 202 14.30 -0.45 -6.57
CA PHE A 202 13.62 0.73 -6.03
C PHE A 202 12.16 0.41 -5.65
N MET A 203 11.46 -0.37 -6.49
CA MET A 203 10.10 -0.77 -6.19
C MET A 203 10.01 -1.67 -4.94
N ASN A 204 10.96 -2.59 -4.77
CA ASN A 204 11.04 -3.42 -3.57
C ASN A 204 11.33 -2.60 -2.31
N GLU A 205 12.19 -1.58 -2.40
CA GLU A 205 12.49 -0.70 -1.26
C GLU A 205 11.27 0.11 -0.83
N ILE A 206 10.52 0.70 -1.77
CA ILE A 206 9.28 1.41 -1.44
C ILE A 206 8.25 0.46 -0.83
N GLN A 207 8.12 -0.75 -1.38
CA GLN A 207 7.20 -1.76 -0.84
C GLN A 207 7.57 -2.14 0.59
N GLN A 208 8.86 -2.36 0.89
CA GLN A 208 9.33 -2.64 2.25
C GLN A 208 9.09 -1.47 3.21
N GLY A 209 9.27 -0.23 2.75
CA GLY A 209 8.96 0.98 3.53
C GLY A 209 7.48 1.06 3.90
N MET A 210 6.60 0.80 2.93
CA MET A 210 5.15 0.75 3.14
C MET A 210 4.75 -0.38 4.09
N ASP A 211 5.33 -1.58 3.95
CA ASP A 211 5.10 -2.70 4.87
C ASP A 211 5.59 -2.40 6.29
N ALA A 212 6.70 -1.68 6.44
CA ALA A 212 7.18 -1.21 7.73
C ALA A 212 6.20 -0.21 8.38
N ALA A 213 5.70 0.77 7.61
CA ALA A 213 4.71 1.74 8.08
C ALA A 213 3.40 1.06 8.52
N ILE A 214 2.89 0.10 7.73
CA ILE A 214 1.69 -0.67 8.07
C ILE A 214 1.90 -1.50 9.34
N ARG A 215 3.07 -2.14 9.48
CA ARG A 215 3.41 -2.91 10.69
C ARG A 215 3.48 -2.01 11.92
N ALA A 216 4.14 -0.86 11.83
CA ALA A 216 4.23 0.10 12.93
C ALA A 216 2.86 0.68 13.31
N PHE A 217 1.98 0.91 12.32
CA PHE A 217 0.61 1.30 12.59
C PHE A 217 -0.16 0.21 13.34
N ARG A 218 -0.11 -1.04 12.86
CA ARG A 218 -0.79 -2.19 13.50
C ARG A 218 -0.31 -2.41 14.92
N THR A 219 1.00 -2.31 15.18
CA THR A 219 1.54 -2.44 16.54
C THR A 219 1.03 -1.33 17.46
N GLY A 220 0.94 -0.09 16.97
CA GLY A 220 0.30 1.01 17.71
C GLY A 220 -1.16 0.73 18.06
N VAL A 221 -1.97 0.30 17.08
CA VAL A 221 -3.38 -0.10 17.32
C VAL A 221 -3.48 -1.21 18.35
N ARG A 222 -2.63 -2.23 18.25
CA ARG A 222 -2.56 -3.34 19.20
C ARG A 222 -2.26 -2.85 20.61
N THR A 223 -1.28 -1.96 20.79
CA THR A 223 -0.96 -1.37 22.10
C THR A 223 -2.16 -0.62 22.70
N HIS A 224 -2.88 0.17 21.90
CA HIS A 224 -4.11 0.83 22.36
C HIS A 224 -5.20 -0.17 22.75
N ALA A 225 -5.38 -1.25 21.97
CA ALA A 225 -6.36 -2.28 22.28
C ALA A 225 -6.01 -3.05 23.56
N VAL A 226 -4.74 -3.39 23.79
CA VAL A 226 -4.25 -4.00 25.04
C VAL A 226 -4.55 -3.09 26.23
N ASN A 227 -4.17 -1.81 26.14
CA ASN A 227 -4.38 -0.86 27.24
C ASN A 227 -5.87 -0.69 27.56
N THR A 228 -6.72 -0.64 26.53
CA THR A 228 -8.17 -0.53 26.68
C THR A 228 -8.77 -1.80 27.29
N ALA A 229 -8.27 -2.98 26.91
CA ALA A 229 -8.68 -4.26 27.50
C ALA A 229 -8.30 -4.32 28.99
N LEU A 230 -7.08 -3.92 29.33
CA LEU A 230 -6.61 -3.88 30.72
C LEU A 230 -7.42 -2.89 31.57
N GLN A 231 -7.71 -1.68 31.05
CA GLN A 231 -8.57 -0.71 31.75
C GLN A 231 -10.00 -1.24 31.96
N SER A 232 -10.53 -1.96 30.96
CA SER A 232 -11.86 -2.58 31.07
C SER A 232 -11.88 -3.66 32.15
N LEU A 233 -10.83 -4.47 32.25
CA LEU A 233 -10.69 -5.51 33.28
C LEU A 233 -10.48 -4.91 34.68
N ASP A 234 -9.64 -3.88 34.80
CA ASP A 234 -9.36 -3.19 36.07
C ASP A 234 -10.63 -2.55 36.67
N SER A 235 -11.48 -1.95 35.83
CA SER A 235 -12.75 -1.36 36.27
C SER A 235 -13.72 -2.38 36.89
N HIS A 236 -13.64 -3.64 36.47
CA HIS A 236 -14.46 -4.73 36.98
C HIS A 236 -13.83 -5.44 38.18
N VAL A 237 -12.51 -5.38 38.32
CA VAL A 237 -11.76 -6.23 39.23
C VAL A 237 -10.87 -5.35 40.11
N LYS A 238 -11.41 -4.86 41.24
CA LYS A 238 -10.62 -4.29 42.36
C LYS A 238 -9.76 -5.34 43.09
N LYS A 239 -9.39 -6.43 42.42
CA LYS A 239 -8.92 -7.68 43.02
C LYS A 239 -7.51 -8.02 42.55
N SER A 240 -6.94 -9.05 43.15
CA SER A 240 -5.58 -9.51 42.85
C SER A 240 -5.43 -9.92 41.37
N PHE A 241 -4.21 -9.83 40.84
CA PHE A 241 -3.91 -10.21 39.46
C PHE A 241 -4.30 -11.66 39.12
N ASP A 242 -4.19 -12.57 40.08
CA ASP A 242 -4.54 -13.98 39.90
C ASP A 242 -6.07 -14.18 39.76
N GLU A 243 -6.86 -13.30 40.37
CA GLU A 243 -8.31 -13.25 40.15
C GLU A 243 -8.66 -12.71 38.76
N VAL A 244 -7.89 -11.74 38.22
CA VAL A 244 -8.08 -11.25 36.84
C VAL A 244 -7.84 -12.38 35.83
N LEU A 245 -6.80 -13.18 36.01
CA LEU A 245 -6.53 -14.34 35.15
C LEU A 245 -7.65 -15.39 35.23
N SER A 246 -8.15 -15.65 36.43
CA SER A 246 -9.27 -16.58 36.64
C SER A 246 -10.57 -16.07 36.01
N CYS A 247 -10.83 -14.76 36.10
CA CYS A 247 -11.94 -14.12 35.40
C CYS A 247 -11.78 -14.23 33.88
N LEU A 248 -10.56 -14.09 33.35
CA LEU A 248 -10.30 -14.19 31.91
C LEU A 248 -10.71 -15.55 31.33
N HIS A 249 -10.54 -16.64 32.09
CA HIS A 249 -10.95 -17.99 31.68
C HIS A 249 -12.48 -18.16 31.63
N ASN A 250 -13.21 -17.45 32.49
CA ASN A 250 -14.67 -17.51 32.56
C ASN A 250 -15.35 -16.45 31.69
N TYR A 251 -14.60 -15.48 31.17
CA TYR A 251 -15.14 -14.37 30.42
C TYR A 251 -15.36 -14.77 28.96
N ASP A 252 -16.53 -14.46 28.41
CA ASP A 252 -16.82 -14.68 26.99
C ASP A 252 -15.89 -13.80 26.13
N ALA A 253 -14.95 -14.45 25.45
CA ALA A 253 -13.97 -13.81 24.58
C ALA A 253 -14.66 -12.90 23.53
N THR A 254 -15.85 -13.27 23.06
CA THR A 254 -16.56 -12.50 22.04
C THR A 254 -17.11 -11.18 22.60
N GLU A 255 -17.62 -11.17 23.82
CA GLU A 255 -18.09 -9.96 24.50
C GLU A 255 -16.93 -9.04 24.87
N LEU A 256 -15.78 -9.59 25.29
CA LEU A 256 -14.61 -8.78 25.60
C LEU A 256 -14.10 -8.10 24.34
N LYS A 257 -14.00 -8.86 23.24
CA LYS A 257 -13.62 -8.33 21.93
C LYS A 257 -14.52 -7.18 21.51
N LYS A 258 -15.85 -7.35 21.57
CA LYS A 258 -16.81 -6.29 21.21
C LYS A 258 -16.63 -5.04 22.07
N ARG A 259 -16.43 -5.19 23.38
CA ARG A 259 -16.19 -4.06 24.29
C ARG A 259 -14.90 -3.33 23.96
N VAL A 260 -13.80 -4.06 23.75
CA VAL A 260 -12.50 -3.48 23.38
C VAL A 260 -12.58 -2.74 22.06
N VAL A 261 -13.18 -3.34 21.02
CA VAL A 261 -13.36 -2.70 19.71
C VAL A 261 -14.17 -1.41 19.83
N ARG A 262 -15.32 -1.43 20.52
CA ARG A 262 -16.14 -0.22 20.74
C ARG A 262 -15.38 0.85 21.50
N ALA A 263 -14.68 0.47 22.57
CA ALA A 263 -13.95 1.43 23.39
C ALA A 263 -12.79 2.07 22.61
N VAL A 264 -11.99 1.29 21.88
CA VAL A 264 -10.91 1.82 21.02
C VAL A 264 -11.49 2.70 19.90
N GLN A 265 -12.63 2.32 19.31
CA GLN A 265 -13.28 3.12 18.28
C GLN A 265 -13.80 4.45 18.84
N GLN A 266 -14.29 4.48 20.07
CA GLN A 266 -14.75 5.71 20.73
C GLN A 266 -13.60 6.63 21.15
N THR A 267 -12.49 6.08 21.64
CA THR A 267 -11.36 6.88 22.14
C THR A 267 -10.38 7.29 21.04
N HIS A 268 -10.16 6.42 20.05
CA HIS A 268 -9.12 6.59 19.04
C HIS A 268 -9.65 6.54 17.59
N GLY A 269 -10.97 6.49 17.38
CA GLY A 269 -11.56 6.37 16.05
C GLY A 269 -11.12 7.45 15.06
N GLU A 270 -11.08 8.71 15.48
CA GLU A 270 -10.64 9.83 14.64
C GLU A 270 -9.15 9.70 14.25
N TYR A 271 -8.30 9.37 15.21
CA TYR A 271 -6.87 9.12 14.96
C TYR A 271 -6.66 7.96 13.98
N LEU A 272 -7.37 6.85 14.17
CA LEU A 272 -7.29 5.69 13.27
C LEU A 272 -7.76 6.05 11.86
N ALA A 273 -8.85 6.81 11.72
CA ALA A 273 -9.36 7.26 10.43
C ALA A 273 -8.34 8.15 9.70
N LEU A 274 -7.74 9.12 10.40
CA LEU A 274 -6.71 9.99 9.84
C LEU A 274 -5.45 9.21 9.45
N LYS A 275 -4.97 8.31 10.32
CA LYS A 275 -3.75 7.54 10.04
C LYS A 275 -3.94 6.54 8.90
N VAL A 276 -5.12 5.93 8.79
CA VAL A 276 -5.48 5.08 7.64
C VAL A 276 -5.58 5.90 6.36
N ALA A 277 -6.11 7.12 6.41
CA ALA A 277 -6.15 8.00 5.24
C ALA A 277 -4.73 8.40 4.76
N GLU A 278 -3.82 8.70 5.70
CA GLU A 278 -2.41 8.98 5.42
C GLU A 278 -1.73 7.78 4.71
N ILE A 279 -1.80 6.58 5.29
CA ILE A 279 -1.19 5.37 4.70
C ILE A 279 -1.83 5.03 3.34
N ASN A 280 -3.15 5.19 3.20
CA ASN A 280 -3.82 4.97 1.92
C ASN A 280 -3.39 5.97 0.84
N SER A 281 -2.99 7.19 1.21
CA SER A 281 -2.44 8.17 0.27
C SER A 281 -1.05 7.76 -0.23
N GLU A 282 -0.22 7.17 0.63
CA GLU A 282 1.08 6.58 0.27
C GLU A 282 0.90 5.36 -0.63
N ILE A 283 -0.01 4.45 -0.26
CA ILE A 283 -0.38 3.29 -1.08
C ILE A 283 -0.87 3.73 -2.47
N LYS A 284 -1.70 4.78 -2.54
CA LYS A 284 -2.17 5.31 -3.81
C LYS A 284 -1.01 5.83 -4.66
N THR A 285 -0.06 6.55 -4.05
CA THR A 285 1.14 7.05 -4.72
C THR A 285 1.98 5.88 -5.25
N PHE A 286 2.19 4.84 -4.43
CA PHE A 286 2.87 3.61 -4.85
C PHE A 286 2.19 2.94 -6.05
N ASN A 287 0.87 2.76 -5.99
CA ASN A 287 0.09 2.14 -7.06
C ASN A 287 0.14 2.94 -8.38
N LEU A 288 0.35 4.26 -8.31
CA LEU A 288 0.54 5.10 -9.50
C LEU A 288 1.95 4.96 -10.07
N LEU A 289 2.96 4.75 -9.22
CA LEU A 289 4.36 4.57 -9.64
C LEU A 289 4.63 3.17 -10.19
N ALA A 290 4.00 2.14 -9.64
CA ALA A 290 4.04 0.78 -10.17
C ALA A 290 2.64 0.20 -10.32
N PRO A 291 2.04 0.30 -11.52
CA PRO A 291 0.80 -0.39 -11.82
C PRO A 291 1.06 -1.89 -11.85
N LEU A 292 0.96 -2.55 -10.70
CA LEU A 292 1.01 -4.00 -10.60
C LEU A 292 -0.21 -4.58 -11.35
N SER A 293 0.06 -5.49 -12.28
CA SER A 293 -0.92 -5.98 -13.26
C SER A 293 -1.98 -6.92 -12.69
N SER A 294 -1.78 -7.48 -11.50
CA SER A 294 -2.65 -8.56 -11.01
C SER A 294 -2.92 -8.60 -9.51
N LEU A 295 -2.15 -7.92 -8.66
CA LEU A 295 -2.32 -8.04 -7.21
C LEU A 295 -2.93 -6.78 -6.60
N HIS A 296 -4.20 -6.92 -6.21
CA HIS A 296 -4.93 -6.18 -5.18
C HIS A 296 -4.47 -4.73 -4.95
N LYS A 297 -5.26 -3.76 -5.41
CA LYS A 297 -5.14 -2.36 -4.93
C LYS A 297 -5.22 -2.39 -3.40
N TRP A 298 -4.08 -2.26 -2.73
CA TRP A 298 -4.04 -2.25 -1.28
C TRP A 298 -4.93 -1.09 -0.81
N LYS A 299 -5.86 -1.39 0.09
CA LYS A 299 -6.71 -0.39 0.72
C LYS A 299 -6.93 -0.82 2.16
N LEU A 300 -6.43 -0.02 3.08
CA LEU A 300 -6.66 -0.22 4.50
C LEU A 300 -8.00 0.41 4.87
N THR A 301 -8.78 -0.31 5.65
CA THR A 301 -9.96 0.23 6.34
C THR A 301 -9.72 0.15 7.85
N ALA A 302 -10.07 1.21 8.58
CA ALA A 302 -9.85 1.29 10.02
C ALA A 302 -10.55 0.13 10.76
N GLU A 303 -11.78 -0.20 10.34
CA GLU A 303 -12.57 -1.30 10.89
C GLU A 303 -11.88 -2.65 10.72
N HIS A 304 -11.35 -2.96 9.53
CA HIS A 304 -10.68 -4.23 9.28
C HIS A 304 -9.36 -4.33 10.05
N VAL A 305 -8.60 -3.24 10.15
CA VAL A 305 -7.37 -3.23 10.96
C VAL A 305 -7.69 -3.46 12.42
N LEU A 306 -8.68 -2.75 12.96
CA LEU A 306 -9.09 -2.89 14.36
C LEU A 306 -9.62 -4.29 14.65
N GLN A 307 -10.45 -4.85 13.77
CA GLN A 307 -10.97 -6.21 13.89
C GLN A 307 -9.82 -7.23 13.89
N ALA A 308 -8.93 -7.18 12.90
CA ALA A 308 -7.79 -8.09 12.80
C ALA A 308 -6.85 -7.99 14.01
N GLN A 309 -6.57 -6.79 14.50
CA GLN A 309 -5.75 -6.60 15.70
C GLN A 309 -6.47 -7.07 16.97
N SER A 310 -7.78 -6.90 17.07
CA SER A 310 -8.57 -7.43 18.19
C SER A 310 -8.60 -8.95 18.21
N ASP A 311 -8.71 -9.61 17.04
CA ASP A 311 -8.62 -11.08 16.93
C ASP A 311 -7.26 -11.61 17.39
N GLN A 312 -6.18 -10.99 16.89
CA GLN A 312 -4.82 -11.34 17.31
C GLN A 312 -4.60 -11.08 18.81
N LEU A 313 -5.18 -10.01 19.35
CA LEU A 313 -5.13 -9.71 20.77
C LEU A 313 -5.81 -10.81 21.58
N MET A 314 -7.05 -11.19 21.25
CA MET A 314 -7.78 -12.21 22.01
C MET A 314 -7.04 -13.55 22.04
N ALA A 315 -6.35 -13.91 20.95
CA ALA A 315 -5.51 -15.12 20.90
C ALA A 315 -4.25 -15.03 21.79
N THR A 316 -3.72 -13.83 22.04
CA THR A 316 -2.44 -13.61 22.74
C THR A 316 -2.59 -12.89 24.08
N LEU A 317 -3.81 -12.55 24.49
CA LEU A 317 -4.09 -11.70 25.65
C LEU A 317 -3.54 -12.32 26.95
N GLY A 318 -3.68 -13.63 27.12
CA GLY A 318 -3.14 -14.33 28.28
C GLY A 318 -1.61 -14.21 28.40
N ASP A 319 -0.90 -14.23 27.27
CA ASP A 319 0.56 -14.08 27.24
C ASP A 319 1.00 -12.63 27.44
N GLU A 320 0.26 -11.67 26.87
CA GLU A 320 0.52 -10.24 27.08
C GLU A 320 0.32 -9.86 28.56
N ILE A 321 -0.73 -10.36 29.21
CA ILE A 321 -0.97 -10.14 30.64
C ILE A 321 0.19 -10.70 31.46
N LYS A 322 0.67 -11.92 31.16
CA LYS A 322 1.85 -12.52 31.82
C LYS A 322 3.12 -11.67 31.61
N LYS A 323 3.33 -11.13 30.40
CA LYS A 323 4.47 -10.23 30.10
C LYS A 323 4.40 -8.91 30.87
N THR A 324 3.19 -8.35 31.07
CA THR A 324 3.04 -7.12 31.87
C THR A 324 3.36 -7.33 33.35
N LYS A 325 3.25 -8.56 33.87
CA LYS A 325 3.68 -8.90 35.24
C LYS A 325 5.20 -8.85 35.40
N SER A 326 5.95 -9.28 34.38
CA SER A 326 7.42 -9.32 34.43
C SER A 326 8.08 -8.00 34.07
N LYS A 327 7.38 -7.11 33.37
CA LYS A 327 7.88 -5.79 33.00
C LYS A 327 6.82 -4.74 33.37
N PRO A 328 7.05 -3.90 34.40
CA PRO A 328 6.08 -2.87 34.77
C PRO A 328 5.79 -2.01 33.52
N PRO A 329 4.52 -1.71 33.23
CA PRO A 329 4.14 -1.08 31.98
C PRO A 329 4.88 0.24 31.83
N LEU A 330 5.71 0.33 30.79
CA LEU A 330 6.19 1.59 30.26
C LEU A 330 4.97 2.28 29.67
N LEU A 331 4.22 2.98 30.52
CA LEU A 331 3.27 3.98 30.09
C LEU A 331 4.06 4.99 29.26
N CYS A 332 4.01 4.83 27.94
CA CYS A 332 4.44 5.88 27.04
C CYS A 332 3.70 7.16 27.48
N PRO A 333 4.40 8.26 27.80
CA PRO A 333 3.78 9.52 28.15
C PRO A 333 3.24 10.14 26.85
N LEU A 334 2.14 9.59 26.33
CA LEU A 334 1.35 10.26 25.33
C LEU A 334 0.25 10.98 26.09
N GLY A 335 0.47 12.29 26.22
CA GLY A 335 -0.40 13.21 26.93
C GLY A 335 -1.86 12.95 26.62
N SER A 336 -2.63 12.77 27.70
CA SER A 336 -4.08 12.85 27.70
C SER A 336 -4.48 14.25 27.20
N THR A 337 -4.60 14.42 25.89
CA THR A 337 -5.26 15.56 25.26
C THR A 337 -6.76 15.36 25.33
N ARG A 338 -7.30 15.29 26.55
CA ARG A 338 -8.72 15.56 26.76
C ARG A 338 -8.89 17.07 26.79
N ASN A 339 -9.50 17.59 25.73
CA ASN A 339 -10.16 18.89 25.67
C ASN A 339 -9.32 20.11 26.05
N LEU A 340 -8.59 20.68 25.09
CA LEU A 340 -8.33 22.12 25.03
C LEU A 340 -8.02 22.53 23.58
N VAL A 341 -9.07 23.07 22.95
CA VAL A 341 -9.04 24.26 22.09
C VAL A 341 -8.27 24.19 20.76
N LEU A 342 -9.08 24.29 19.70
CA LEU A 342 -8.76 24.76 18.36
C LEU A 342 -7.84 25.99 18.38
N SER A 343 -6.90 26.03 17.42
CA SER A 343 -6.04 27.14 17.03
C SER A 343 -4.81 27.42 17.91
N LEU A 344 -3.63 27.00 17.43
CA LEU A 344 -2.37 27.76 17.29
C LEU A 344 -1.20 26.83 16.87
N PRO A 345 -0.14 27.35 16.23
CA PRO A 345 0.77 26.54 15.43
C PRO A 345 1.83 25.80 16.25
N VAL A 346 2.21 24.65 15.71
CA VAL A 346 3.22 23.72 16.23
C VAL A 346 4.61 24.35 16.18
N ARG A 347 5.08 24.91 17.30
CA ARG A 347 6.51 24.94 17.65
C ARG A 347 6.69 25.29 19.12
N GLU A 348 7.50 24.47 19.78
CA GLU A 348 8.07 24.65 21.11
C GLU A 348 7.08 24.65 22.29
N ARG A 349 7.10 23.53 23.04
CA ARG A 349 7.14 23.53 24.52
C ARG A 349 7.41 22.11 25.04
N LEU A 350 8.68 21.87 25.36
CA LEU A 350 9.08 20.92 26.41
C LEU A 350 8.61 21.52 27.74
N GLY A 351 7.59 20.92 28.33
CA GLY A 351 7.09 21.23 29.68
C GLY A 351 6.93 19.92 30.44
N GLU A 352 7.44 19.88 31.67
CA GLU A 352 7.80 18.69 32.43
C GLU A 352 6.71 17.62 32.55
N PRO A 353 7.09 16.32 32.52
CA PRO A 353 6.15 15.23 32.71
C PRO A 353 5.62 15.20 34.15
N MET A 354 4.31 15.42 34.31
CA MET A 354 3.62 15.13 35.57
C MET A 354 3.72 13.64 35.89
N ASP A 355 4.33 13.38 37.04
CA ASP A 355 4.74 12.07 37.52
C ASP A 355 3.53 11.30 38.09
N ILE A 356 2.78 10.66 37.19
CA ILE A 356 1.59 9.81 37.49
C ILE A 356 1.91 8.74 38.56
N TRP A 357 3.18 8.38 38.72
CA TRP A 357 3.67 7.50 39.77
C TRP A 357 3.51 8.03 41.20
N ARG A 358 3.43 9.35 41.43
CA ARG A 358 3.10 9.90 42.76
C ARG A 358 1.64 9.63 43.14
N LEU A 359 0.72 9.66 42.17
CA LEU A 359 -0.69 9.38 42.40
C LEU A 359 -0.89 7.90 42.73
N VAL A 360 -0.25 7.00 41.98
CA VAL A 360 -0.30 5.54 42.22
C VAL A 360 0.38 5.19 43.55
N LYS A 361 1.54 5.80 43.89
CA LYS A 361 2.16 5.60 45.21
C LYS A 361 1.28 6.08 46.37
N SER A 362 0.49 7.13 46.21
CA SER A 362 -0.41 7.60 47.28
C SER A 362 -1.57 6.64 47.56
N ILE A 363 -2.03 5.92 46.53
CA ILE A 363 -3.12 4.94 46.63
C ILE A 363 -2.63 3.66 47.31
N PHE A 364 -1.37 3.27 47.08
CA PHE A 364 -0.77 2.07 47.67
C PHE A 364 -0.09 2.30 49.03
N LYS A 365 0.09 3.54 49.49
CA LYS A 365 0.66 3.84 50.83
C LYS A 365 -0.37 3.88 51.96
N ASN A 366 -1.67 3.85 51.63
CA ASN A 366 -2.78 3.90 52.60
C ASN A 366 -3.54 2.57 52.72
N ARG A 367 -2.90 1.46 52.33
CA ARG A 367 -3.26 0.09 52.69
C ARG A 367 -2.01 -0.57 53.26
#